data_AF-A0A009I130-F1
#
_entry.id   AF-A0A009I130-F1
#
_cell.length_a   1.000
_cell.length_b   1.000
_cell.length_c   1.000
_cell.angle_alpha   90.00
_cell.angle_beta   90.00
_cell.angle_gamma   90.00
#
_symmetry.space_group_name_H-M   'P 1'
#
loop_
_entity.id
_entity.type
_entity.pdbx_description
1 polymer ?
#
loop_
_entity_poly.entity_id
_entity_poly.type
_entity_poly.pdbx_seq_one_letter_code
_entity_poly.pdbx_strand_id
1 'polypeptide(L)'
;MSKRTRDNFTQRTIDALRRRVSNCCSNPECYVLTVEPQATDPTKVIDTGVAAHICAASIGGPRYKAEMTTEERKDINNAIWLCAHCSIKIDREPEAYPAPLLHHWKKEAEHRIKINSNSRLYTQNEADYKVHRTLLQGIGVNLSDRMQTSISEVARAVKSYIHKLDPRLDVEYSFINGSNHFEINVKEDTDDPVIINFIPIDPSEYNEKFSDLIDHGQTLSCDIAKVTTNSLGLDSIFPQNLKDGILIIEPNNKRTAIVEIQDEEGETLMSFEDELILGKETFSFSSMKYNHLLSFKINKIPYSGQPIKDGFNLDLNFQLWDNKNLSKLPWQSKT
;
A
#
# COMPACT_ATOMS: atom_id res chain seq x y z
N MET A 1 3.78 -55.28 34.51
CA MET A 1 4.01 -53.86 34.15
C MET A 1 2.66 -53.17 34.04
N SER A 2 2.34 -52.27 34.97
CA SER A 2 1.06 -51.54 34.98
C SER A 2 0.93 -50.70 33.70
N LYS A 3 -0.15 -50.94 32.95
CA LYS A 3 -0.52 -50.22 31.73
C LYS A 3 -0.82 -48.77 32.13
N ARG A 4 0.20 -47.89 32.07
CA ARG A 4 0.04 -46.47 32.40
C ARG A 4 -1.10 -45.90 31.55
N THR A 5 -2.21 -45.56 32.19
CA THR A 5 -3.42 -45.01 31.55
C THR A 5 -3.04 -43.70 30.89
N ARG A 6 -3.00 -43.67 29.56
CA ARG A 6 -2.77 -42.44 28.80
C ARG A 6 -4.10 -41.70 28.70
N ASP A 7 -4.10 -40.45 29.12
CA ASP A 7 -5.29 -39.60 29.11
C ASP A 7 -5.61 -39.08 27.72
N ASN A 8 -6.12 -39.96 26.85
CA ASN A 8 -6.45 -39.61 25.49
C ASN A 8 -7.71 -38.74 25.38
N PHE A 9 -7.70 -37.82 24.41
CA PHE A 9 -8.87 -37.06 24.00
C PHE A 9 -10.00 -37.96 23.52
N THR A 10 -11.24 -37.55 23.78
CA THR A 10 -12.42 -38.20 23.19
C THR A 10 -12.52 -37.88 21.69
N GLN A 11 -13.22 -38.72 20.92
CA GLN A 11 -13.46 -38.44 19.50
C GLN A 11 -14.17 -37.09 19.30
N ARG A 12 -15.12 -36.75 20.18
CA ARG A 12 -15.81 -35.44 20.17
C ARG A 12 -14.83 -34.27 20.34
N THR A 13 -13.85 -34.40 21.23
CA THR A 13 -12.79 -33.39 21.44
C THR A 13 -11.93 -33.24 20.18
N ILE A 14 -11.52 -34.37 19.59
CA ILE A 14 -10.70 -34.41 18.37
C ILE A 14 -11.45 -33.74 17.21
N ASP A 15 -12.72 -34.10 17.00
CA ASP A 15 -13.57 -33.55 15.94
C ASP A 15 -13.79 -32.04 16.11
N ALA A 16 -14.05 -31.58 17.33
CA ALA A 16 -14.18 -30.16 17.62
C ALA A 16 -12.86 -29.42 17.34
N LEU A 17 -11.74 -29.96 17.82
CA LEU A 17 -10.41 -29.36 17.68
C LEU A 17 -10.04 -29.15 16.21
N ARG A 18 -10.13 -30.19 15.37
CA ARG A 18 -9.76 -30.08 13.96
C ARG A 18 -10.68 -29.14 13.18
N ARG A 19 -11.98 -29.12 13.49
CA ARG A 19 -12.96 -28.23 12.83
C ARG A 19 -12.73 -26.75 13.17
N ARG A 20 -12.26 -26.43 14.38
CA ARG A 20 -11.93 -25.05 14.78
C ARG A 20 -10.80 -24.43 13.97
N VAL A 21 -9.96 -25.26 13.36
CA VAL A 21 -8.84 -24.84 12.50
C VAL A 21 -8.99 -25.31 11.05
N SER A 22 -10.21 -25.67 10.64
CA SER A 22 -10.53 -26.16 9.28
C SER A 22 -9.65 -27.32 8.78
N ASN A 23 -9.23 -28.22 9.69
CA ASN A 23 -8.28 -29.31 9.42
C ASN A 23 -6.90 -28.85 8.91
N CYS A 24 -6.50 -27.61 9.18
CA CYS A 24 -5.16 -27.11 8.88
C CYS A 24 -4.24 -27.25 10.09
N CYS A 25 -2.97 -27.55 9.85
CA CYS A 25 -1.94 -27.58 10.88
C CYS A 25 -1.87 -26.21 11.61
N SER A 26 -1.87 -26.22 12.95
CA SER A 26 -1.79 -24.99 13.75
C SER A 26 -0.39 -24.38 13.82
N ASN A 27 0.66 -25.05 13.32
CA ASN A 27 2.00 -24.47 13.25
C ASN A 27 2.01 -23.27 12.26
N PRO A 28 2.42 -22.06 12.70
CA PRO A 28 2.39 -20.84 11.91
C PRO A 28 3.39 -20.79 10.75
N GLU A 29 4.19 -21.84 10.52
CA GLU A 29 5.07 -21.95 9.34
C GLU A 29 4.65 -23.11 8.43
N CYS A 30 3.60 -23.87 8.78
CA CYS A 30 3.24 -25.11 8.09
C CYS A 30 1.92 -25.00 7.32
N TYR A 31 0.81 -24.69 8.00
CA TYR A 31 -0.53 -24.50 7.42
C TYR A 31 -1.10 -25.61 6.52
N VAL A 32 -0.44 -26.76 6.41
CA VAL A 32 -0.88 -27.82 5.51
C VAL A 32 -2.25 -28.37 5.91
N LEU A 33 -3.07 -28.69 4.91
CA LEU A 33 -4.28 -29.49 5.10
C LEU A 33 -3.90 -30.88 5.58
N THR A 34 -4.66 -31.40 6.55
CA THR A 34 -4.40 -32.73 7.11
C THR A 34 -5.41 -33.78 6.65
N VAL A 35 -6.40 -33.40 5.85
CA VAL A 35 -7.47 -34.30 5.38
C VAL A 35 -7.61 -34.18 3.87
N GLU A 36 -7.67 -35.32 3.19
CA GLU A 36 -7.91 -35.42 1.75
C GLU A 36 -8.87 -36.58 1.43
N PRO A 37 -9.57 -36.55 0.28
CA PRO A 37 -10.38 -37.68 -0.17
C PRO A 37 -9.53 -38.94 -0.42
N GLN A 38 -10.04 -40.11 -0.10
CA GLN A 38 -9.39 -41.35 -0.48
C GLN A 38 -9.67 -41.68 -1.95
N ALA A 39 -8.63 -41.97 -2.74
CA ALA A 39 -8.77 -42.24 -4.17
C ALA A 39 -9.63 -43.47 -4.50
N THR A 40 -9.67 -44.47 -3.61
CA THR A 40 -10.32 -45.78 -3.86
C THR A 40 -11.72 -45.92 -3.29
N ASP A 41 -12.14 -45.04 -2.36
CA ASP A 41 -13.42 -45.15 -1.66
C ASP A 41 -14.01 -43.74 -1.45
N PRO A 42 -15.10 -43.39 -2.15
CA PRO A 42 -15.67 -42.04 -2.11
C PRO A 42 -16.29 -41.68 -0.74
N THR A 43 -16.43 -42.64 0.17
CA THR A 43 -16.97 -42.42 1.52
C THR A 43 -15.88 -42.16 2.57
N LYS A 44 -14.61 -42.33 2.19
CA LYS A 44 -13.47 -42.26 3.10
C LYS A 44 -12.55 -41.09 2.79
N VAL A 45 -11.79 -40.72 3.82
CA VAL A 45 -10.76 -39.70 3.76
C VAL A 45 -9.46 -40.27 4.30
N ILE A 46 -8.35 -39.70 3.85
CA ILE A 46 -7.04 -39.88 4.45
C ILE A 46 -6.87 -38.72 5.44
N ASP A 47 -6.75 -39.02 6.73
CA ASP A 47 -6.47 -38.04 7.79
C ASP A 47 -5.06 -38.24 8.33
N THR A 48 -4.22 -37.24 8.16
CA THR A 48 -2.82 -37.18 8.61
C THR A 48 -2.64 -36.21 9.79
N GLY A 49 -3.74 -35.71 10.34
CA GLY A 49 -3.75 -34.79 11.46
C GLY A 49 -3.71 -35.51 12.80
N VAL A 50 -3.17 -34.83 13.81
CA VAL A 50 -2.97 -35.34 15.15
C VAL A 50 -3.45 -34.31 16.16
N ALA A 51 -4.35 -34.72 17.05
CA ALA A 51 -4.66 -33.97 18.26
C ALA A 51 -3.52 -34.15 19.27
N ALA A 52 -2.54 -33.25 19.22
CA ALA A 52 -1.39 -33.27 20.10
C ALA A 52 -1.73 -32.63 21.46
N HIS A 53 -1.13 -33.16 22.52
CA HIS A 53 -1.26 -32.59 23.86
C HIS A 53 -0.22 -31.47 24.03
N ILE A 54 -0.66 -30.30 24.48
CA ILE A 54 0.23 -29.19 24.82
C ILE A 54 1.04 -29.55 26.06
N CYS A 55 0.39 -30.04 27.12
CA CYS A 55 1.02 -30.68 28.27
C CYS A 55 0.70 -32.18 28.27
N ALA A 56 1.69 -33.06 28.45
CA ALA A 56 1.55 -34.49 28.20
C ALA A 56 0.37 -35.19 28.91
N ALA A 57 -0.21 -36.16 28.19
CA ALA A 57 -1.28 -37.07 28.63
C ALA A 57 -0.84 -38.14 29.65
N SER A 58 0.45 -38.23 29.97
CA SER A 58 1.00 -39.27 30.84
C SER A 58 2.26 -38.80 31.55
N ILE A 59 2.48 -39.31 32.76
CA ILE A 59 3.69 -39.07 33.56
C ILE A 59 4.94 -39.35 32.73
N GLY A 60 5.84 -38.36 32.70
CA GLY A 60 7.13 -38.44 31.99
C GLY A 60 7.06 -38.12 30.50
N GLY A 61 5.91 -37.69 29.98
CA GLY A 61 5.81 -37.18 28.60
C GLY A 61 6.29 -35.73 28.43
N PRO A 62 6.41 -35.24 27.19
CA PRO A 62 6.81 -33.87 26.89
C PRO A 62 5.95 -32.83 27.61
N ARG A 63 6.58 -31.85 28.27
CA ARG A 63 5.90 -30.77 29.01
C ARG A 63 4.88 -31.29 30.04
N TYR A 64 5.14 -32.44 30.66
CA TYR A 64 4.27 -32.99 31.70
C TYR A 64 4.19 -32.06 32.91
N LYS A 65 2.97 -31.73 33.33
CA LYS A 65 2.67 -31.00 34.57
C LYS A 65 2.05 -31.96 35.57
N ALA A 66 2.57 -32.06 36.79
CA ALA A 66 2.11 -33.04 37.78
C ALA A 66 0.77 -32.63 38.41
N GLU A 67 0.55 -31.32 38.52
CA GLU A 67 -0.62 -30.65 39.07
C GLU A 67 -1.87 -30.76 38.20
N MET A 68 -1.73 -31.12 36.91
CA MET A 68 -2.88 -31.30 36.02
C MET A 68 -3.65 -32.57 36.34
N THR A 69 -4.95 -32.39 36.55
CA THR A 69 -5.97 -33.43 36.65
C THR A 69 -6.15 -34.20 35.33
N THR A 70 -6.78 -35.37 35.42
CA THR A 70 -7.16 -36.19 34.26
C THR A 70 -8.07 -35.43 33.30
N GLU A 71 -9.01 -34.67 33.84
CA GLU A 71 -9.97 -33.85 33.11
C GLU A 71 -9.25 -32.73 32.35
N GLU A 72 -8.33 -32.01 33.00
CA GLU A 72 -7.54 -30.94 32.36
C GLU A 72 -6.62 -31.48 31.25
N ARG A 73 -6.05 -32.69 31.42
CA ARG A 73 -5.23 -33.32 30.37
C ARG A 73 -6.03 -33.61 29.11
N LYS A 74 -7.29 -34.04 29.28
CA LYS A 74 -8.23 -34.38 28.20
C LYS A 74 -9.00 -33.19 27.65
N ASP A 75 -8.83 -32.01 28.24
CA ASP A 75 -9.56 -30.83 27.84
C ASP A 75 -9.06 -30.27 26.50
N ILE A 76 -9.98 -29.70 25.71
CA ILE A 76 -9.65 -29.11 24.40
C ILE A 76 -8.68 -27.92 24.52
N ASN A 77 -8.61 -27.25 25.67
CA ASN A 77 -7.66 -26.19 25.94
C ASN A 77 -6.22 -26.71 26.02
N ASN A 78 -6.03 -27.97 26.42
CA ASN A 78 -4.74 -28.65 26.42
C ASN A 78 -4.41 -29.31 25.06
N ALA A 79 -5.22 -29.09 24.02
CA ALA A 79 -5.08 -29.74 22.73
C ALA A 79 -4.73 -28.74 21.60
N ILE A 80 -3.85 -29.17 20.69
CA ILE A 80 -3.50 -28.46 19.46
C ILE A 80 -3.56 -29.42 18.26
N TRP A 81 -4.10 -28.97 17.13
CA TRP A 81 -4.19 -29.77 15.91
C TRP A 81 -2.94 -29.56 15.05
N LEU A 82 -2.21 -30.62 14.73
CA LEU A 82 -0.98 -30.55 13.94
C LEU A 82 -0.98 -31.64 12.88
N CYS A 83 -0.27 -31.43 11.77
CA CYS A 83 0.06 -32.55 10.88
C CYS A 83 0.99 -33.53 11.58
N ALA A 84 1.03 -34.79 11.13
CA ALA A 84 1.89 -35.82 11.70
C ALA A 84 3.37 -35.40 11.85
N HIS A 85 3.90 -34.64 10.89
CA HIS A 85 5.27 -34.13 10.96
C HIS A 85 5.47 -33.14 12.12
N CYS A 86 4.60 -32.13 12.22
CA CYS A 86 4.71 -31.10 13.25
C CYS A 86 4.43 -31.66 14.65
N SER A 87 3.53 -32.63 14.81
CA SER A 87 3.26 -33.25 16.11
C SER A 87 4.49 -33.99 16.66
N ILE A 88 5.22 -34.70 15.80
CA ILE A 88 6.48 -35.36 16.17
C ILE A 88 7.56 -34.33 16.51
N LYS A 89 7.65 -33.24 15.74
CA LYS A 89 8.66 -32.18 15.93
C LYS A 89 8.55 -31.55 17.32
N ILE A 90 7.35 -31.13 17.71
CA ILE A 90 7.15 -30.44 19.00
C ILE A 90 7.42 -31.35 20.21
N ASP A 91 7.23 -32.67 20.06
CA ASP A 91 7.44 -33.63 21.15
C ASP A 91 8.92 -34.03 21.31
N ARG A 92 9.71 -33.92 20.24
CA ARG A 92 11.16 -34.19 20.27
C ARG A 92 11.97 -33.04 20.88
N GLU A 93 11.48 -31.81 20.81
CA GLU A 93 12.17 -30.61 21.30
C GLU A 93 11.27 -29.79 22.25
N PRO A 94 10.89 -30.34 23.42
CA PRO A 94 9.92 -29.68 24.30
C PRO A 94 10.37 -28.33 24.86
N GLU A 95 11.67 -28.09 24.94
CA GLU A 95 12.26 -26.81 25.35
C GLU A 95 12.12 -25.73 24.26
N ALA A 96 12.25 -26.10 22.99
CA ALA A 96 12.05 -25.20 21.86
C ALA A 96 10.56 -24.92 21.60
N TYR A 97 9.69 -25.87 22.01
CA TYR A 97 8.25 -25.78 21.86
C TYR A 97 7.53 -25.84 23.20
N PRO A 98 7.71 -24.84 24.09
CA PRO A 98 7.12 -24.85 25.42
C PRO A 98 5.60 -24.62 25.36
N ALA A 99 4.88 -25.05 26.41
CA ALA A 99 3.42 -24.97 26.46
C ALA A 99 2.84 -23.57 26.14
N PRO A 100 3.40 -22.44 26.63
CA PRO A 100 2.92 -21.10 26.27
C PRO A 100 2.95 -20.81 24.76
N LEU A 101 4.00 -21.26 24.07
CA LEU A 101 4.13 -21.10 22.62
C LEU A 101 3.05 -21.90 21.88
N LEU A 102 2.83 -23.16 22.28
CA LEU A 102 1.80 -23.99 21.65
C LEU A 102 0.38 -23.46 21.91
N HIS A 103 0.11 -22.90 23.09
CA HIS A 103 -1.13 -22.18 23.34
C HIS A 103 -1.27 -20.94 22.44
N HIS A 104 -0.18 -20.21 22.19
CA HIS A 104 -0.18 -19.10 21.24
C HIS A 104 -0.48 -19.57 19.81
N TRP A 105 0.19 -20.62 19.32
CA TRP A 105 -0.08 -21.23 18.01
C TRP A 105 -1.54 -21.65 17.84
N LYS A 106 -2.13 -22.27 18.87
CA LYS A 106 -3.54 -22.63 18.89
C LYS A 106 -4.43 -21.40 18.69
N LYS A 107 -4.19 -20.32 19.47
CA LYS A 107 -4.96 -19.07 19.37
C LYS A 107 -4.84 -18.44 17.99
N GLU A 108 -3.64 -18.34 17.44
CA GLU A 108 -3.39 -17.81 16.09
C GLU A 108 -4.07 -18.64 15.01
N ALA A 109 -4.05 -19.97 15.12
CA ALA A 109 -4.72 -20.86 14.19
C ALA A 109 -6.23 -20.66 14.18
N GLU A 110 -6.86 -20.55 15.35
CA GLU A 110 -8.30 -20.29 15.45
C GLU A 110 -8.66 -18.86 14.99
N HIS A 111 -7.83 -17.87 15.32
CA HIS A 111 -8.00 -16.48 14.87
C HIS A 111 -7.93 -16.39 13.34
N ARG A 112 -6.96 -17.06 12.72
CA ARG A 112 -6.79 -17.13 11.27
C ARG A 112 -8.04 -17.67 10.57
N ILE A 113 -8.66 -18.73 11.08
CA ILE A 113 -9.91 -19.23 10.50
C ILE A 113 -11.05 -18.23 10.70
N LYS A 114 -11.13 -17.57 11.86
CA LYS A 114 -12.15 -16.57 12.15
C LYS A 114 -12.11 -15.40 11.18
N ILE A 115 -10.94 -14.82 10.93
CA ILE A 115 -10.79 -13.65 10.04
C ILE A 115 -10.98 -14.00 8.56
N ASN A 116 -10.71 -15.26 8.18
CA ASN A 116 -10.88 -15.75 6.81
C ASN A 116 -12.24 -16.45 6.59
N SER A 117 -13.17 -16.37 7.55
CA SER A 117 -14.49 -16.95 7.41
C SER A 117 -15.21 -16.36 6.19
N ASN A 118 -15.85 -17.22 5.39
CA ASN A 118 -16.49 -16.87 4.11
C ASN A 118 -15.54 -16.26 3.05
N SER A 119 -14.22 -16.35 3.24
CA SER A 119 -13.26 -15.96 2.21
C SER A 119 -12.98 -17.11 1.24
N ARG A 120 -12.70 -16.78 -0.01
CA ARG A 120 -12.32 -17.77 -1.03
C ARG A 120 -10.91 -18.31 -0.73
N LEU A 121 -10.77 -19.63 -0.71
CA LEU A 121 -9.47 -20.28 -0.69
C LEU A 121 -8.86 -20.26 -2.09
N TYR A 122 -7.55 -20.04 -2.16
CA TYR A 122 -6.78 -20.09 -3.39
C TYR A 122 -5.73 -21.19 -3.26
N THR A 123 -5.59 -22.00 -4.29
CA THR A 123 -4.40 -22.83 -4.47
C THR A 123 -3.17 -21.93 -4.66
N GLN A 124 -1.99 -22.47 -4.42
CA GLN A 124 -0.74 -21.75 -4.67
C GLN A 124 -0.68 -21.26 -6.13
N ASN A 125 -1.02 -22.11 -7.10
CA ASN A 125 -1.06 -21.73 -8.51
C ASN A 125 -2.07 -20.61 -8.80
N GLU A 126 -3.25 -20.61 -8.17
CA GLU A 126 -4.23 -19.53 -8.34
C GLU A 126 -3.76 -18.22 -7.70
N ALA A 127 -3.10 -18.28 -6.54
CA ALA A 127 -2.50 -17.13 -5.91
C ALA A 127 -1.36 -16.56 -6.76
N ASP A 128 -0.44 -17.41 -7.20
CA ASP A 128 0.70 -17.05 -8.06
C ASP A 128 0.22 -16.50 -9.41
N TYR A 129 -0.79 -17.12 -10.01
CA TYR A 129 -1.45 -16.64 -11.21
C TYR A 129 -2.08 -15.27 -10.99
N LYS A 130 -2.79 -15.05 -9.88
CA LYS A 130 -3.35 -13.74 -9.55
C LYS A 130 -2.24 -12.70 -9.40
N VAL A 131 -1.18 -13.00 -8.66
CA VAL A 131 -0.05 -12.09 -8.47
C VAL A 131 0.62 -11.77 -9.80
N HIS A 132 0.97 -12.79 -10.59
CA HIS A 132 1.59 -12.61 -11.92
C HIS A 132 0.68 -11.83 -12.86
N ARG A 133 -0.61 -12.15 -12.89
CA ARG A 133 -1.59 -11.43 -13.73
C ARG A 133 -1.73 -9.99 -13.30
N THR A 134 -1.76 -9.72 -12.00
CA THR A 134 -1.82 -8.37 -11.44
C THR A 134 -0.57 -7.57 -11.80
N LEU A 135 0.62 -8.17 -11.73
CA LEU A 135 1.86 -7.55 -12.18
C LEU A 135 1.84 -7.29 -13.69
N LEU A 136 1.40 -8.25 -14.50
CA LEU A 136 1.27 -8.12 -15.95
C LEU A 136 0.30 -7.01 -16.36
N GLN A 137 -0.83 -6.87 -15.66
CA GLN A 137 -1.77 -5.76 -15.84
C GLN A 137 -1.13 -4.42 -15.45
N GLY A 138 -0.38 -4.39 -14.34
CA GLY A 138 0.36 -3.21 -13.88
C GLY A 138 1.45 -2.73 -14.84
N ILE A 139 1.98 -3.60 -15.71
CA ILE A 139 2.94 -3.23 -16.77
C ILE A 139 2.31 -3.06 -18.16
N GLY A 140 0.97 -2.97 -18.24
CA GLY A 140 0.26 -2.64 -19.48
C GLY A 140 -0.01 -3.82 -20.43
N VAL A 141 0.11 -5.07 -19.97
CA VAL A 141 -0.29 -6.24 -20.76
C VAL A 141 -1.81 -6.42 -20.69
N ASN A 142 -2.50 -6.08 -21.79
CA ASN A 142 -3.94 -6.26 -21.93
C ASN A 142 -4.32 -7.74 -21.95
N LEU A 143 -5.05 -8.19 -20.92
CA LEU A 143 -5.66 -9.52 -20.83
C LEU A 143 -7.18 -9.36 -20.84
N SER A 144 -7.88 -10.17 -21.63
CA SER A 144 -9.30 -10.03 -21.97
C SER A 144 -10.27 -9.86 -20.78
N ASP A 145 -11.33 -9.06 -21.00
CA ASP A 145 -12.32 -8.50 -20.05
C ASP A 145 -13.12 -9.45 -19.15
N ARG A 146 -12.96 -10.77 -19.24
CA ARG A 146 -13.63 -11.69 -18.32
C ARG A 146 -12.78 -11.85 -17.06
N MET A 147 -13.00 -10.96 -16.08
CA MET A 147 -13.12 -11.25 -14.63
C MET A 147 -12.85 -9.99 -13.79
N GLN A 148 -13.87 -9.56 -13.04
CA GLN A 148 -13.82 -8.44 -12.09
C GLN A 148 -13.02 -8.81 -10.85
N THR A 149 -11.72 -8.49 -10.81
CA THR A 149 -10.99 -8.29 -9.55
C THR A 149 -11.20 -6.84 -9.12
N SER A 150 -11.42 -6.59 -7.83
CA SER A 150 -11.61 -5.22 -7.36
C SER A 150 -10.30 -4.44 -7.49
N ILE A 151 -10.35 -3.22 -8.05
CA ILE A 151 -9.18 -2.32 -8.16
C ILE A 151 -8.50 -2.11 -6.79
N SER A 152 -9.29 -2.13 -5.71
CA SER A 152 -8.78 -2.04 -4.33
C SER A 152 -7.92 -3.24 -3.89
N GLU A 153 -8.19 -4.44 -4.43
CA GLU A 153 -7.37 -5.62 -4.16
C GLU A 153 -6.03 -5.53 -4.90
N VAL A 154 -6.04 -4.96 -6.10
CA VAL A 154 -4.84 -4.68 -6.89
C VAL A 154 -3.96 -3.66 -6.17
N ALA A 155 -4.52 -2.53 -5.75
CA ALA A 155 -3.77 -1.50 -5.02
C ALA A 155 -3.08 -2.06 -3.77
N ARG A 156 -3.80 -2.86 -2.97
CA ARG A 156 -3.25 -3.50 -1.77
C ARG A 156 -2.13 -4.49 -2.08
N ALA A 157 -2.27 -5.27 -3.16
CA ALA A 157 -1.25 -6.23 -3.57
C ALA A 157 0.03 -5.53 -4.03
N VAL A 158 -0.09 -4.48 -4.84
CA VAL A 158 1.03 -3.65 -5.30
C VAL A 158 1.75 -3.03 -4.10
N LYS A 159 1.01 -2.39 -3.19
CA LYS A 159 1.56 -1.80 -1.96
C LYS A 159 2.35 -2.82 -1.14
N SER A 160 1.76 -3.99 -0.88
CA SER A 160 2.41 -5.06 -0.11
C SER A 160 3.67 -5.61 -0.78
N TYR A 161 3.64 -5.78 -2.11
CA TYR A 161 4.77 -6.27 -2.88
C TYR A 161 5.95 -5.29 -2.86
N ILE A 162 5.70 -4.02 -3.16
CA ILE A 162 6.74 -2.98 -3.16
C ILE A 162 7.30 -2.80 -1.75
N HIS A 163 6.46 -2.76 -0.72
CA HIS A 163 6.90 -2.67 0.67
C HIS A 163 7.81 -3.84 1.09
N LYS A 164 7.59 -5.03 0.55
CA LYS A 164 8.46 -6.19 0.79
C LYS A 164 9.81 -6.06 0.08
N LEU A 165 9.84 -5.45 -1.10
CA LEU A 165 11.08 -5.22 -1.86
C LEU A 165 11.91 -4.08 -1.26
N ASP A 166 11.26 -3.00 -0.81
CA ASP A 166 11.91 -1.87 -0.16
C ASP A 166 11.00 -1.29 0.96
N PRO A 167 11.26 -1.64 2.23
CA PRO A 167 10.45 -1.19 3.37
C PRO A 167 10.44 0.33 3.60
N ARG A 168 11.37 1.08 2.98
CA ARG A 168 11.47 2.55 3.07
C ARG A 168 10.37 3.26 2.31
N LEU A 169 9.73 2.56 1.36
CA LEU A 169 8.69 3.12 0.51
C LEU A 169 7.29 2.87 1.10
N ASP A 170 6.43 3.87 0.95
CA ASP A 170 4.98 3.74 1.01
C ASP A 170 4.40 4.14 -0.34
N VAL A 171 3.76 3.19 -1.04
CA VAL A 171 3.29 3.39 -2.41
C VAL A 171 1.79 3.17 -2.47
N GLU A 172 1.08 4.16 -3.00
CA GLU A 172 -0.34 4.06 -3.35
C GLU A 172 -0.49 3.90 -4.86
N TYR A 173 -1.39 3.02 -5.27
CA TYR A 173 -1.64 2.71 -6.68
C TYR A 173 -3.08 3.03 -7.06
N SER A 174 -3.23 3.72 -8.18
CA SER A 174 -4.52 3.95 -8.82
C SER A 174 -4.44 3.76 -10.33
N PHE A 175 -5.59 3.45 -10.94
CA PHE A 175 -5.72 3.33 -12.38
C PHE A 175 -6.73 4.38 -12.86
N ILE A 176 -6.22 5.41 -13.53
CA ILE A 176 -6.99 6.60 -13.91
C ILE A 176 -6.89 6.75 -15.43
N ASN A 177 -8.04 6.84 -16.11
CA ASN A 177 -8.13 7.08 -17.55
C ASN A 177 -7.27 6.13 -18.41
N GLY A 178 -7.21 4.84 -18.05
CA GLY A 178 -6.44 3.85 -18.81
C GLY A 178 -4.95 3.82 -18.48
N SER A 179 -4.49 4.61 -17.50
CA SER A 179 -3.07 4.75 -17.14
C SER A 179 -2.84 4.39 -15.67
N ASN A 180 -1.68 3.78 -15.41
CA ASN A 180 -1.21 3.48 -14.06
C ASN A 180 -0.70 4.77 -13.41
N HIS A 181 -1.10 5.01 -12.16
CA HIS A 181 -0.62 6.12 -11.35
C HIS A 181 -0.10 5.58 -10.03
N PHE A 182 1.14 5.93 -9.72
CA PHE A 182 1.83 5.55 -8.49
C PHE A 182 2.16 6.82 -7.71
N GLU A 183 1.64 6.92 -6.50
CA GLU A 183 2.07 7.92 -5.53
C GLU A 183 3.10 7.27 -4.62
N ILE A 184 4.30 7.85 -4.56
CA ILE A 184 5.46 7.25 -3.90
C ILE A 184 5.90 8.19 -2.78
N ASN A 185 5.80 7.71 -1.55
CA ASN A 185 6.23 8.42 -0.36
C ASN A 185 7.43 7.68 0.28
N VAL A 186 8.48 8.44 0.64
CA VAL A 186 9.65 7.90 1.34
C VAL A 186 9.49 8.18 2.83
N LYS A 187 9.70 7.18 3.68
CA LYS A 187 9.59 7.33 5.13
C LYS A 187 10.71 8.22 5.70
N GLU A 188 10.34 9.14 6.59
CA GLU A 188 11.22 10.22 7.10
C GLU A 188 12.43 9.71 7.91
N ASP A 189 12.33 8.56 8.59
CA ASP A 189 13.35 8.05 9.53
C ASP A 189 14.24 6.94 8.92
N THR A 190 14.77 7.14 7.71
CA THR A 190 15.63 6.14 7.05
C THR A 190 17.10 6.60 7.02
N ASP A 191 17.99 5.80 7.62
CA ASP A 191 19.44 6.09 7.63
C ASP A 191 20.08 6.01 6.23
N ASP A 192 19.47 5.26 5.31
CA ASP A 192 19.93 5.09 3.93
C ASP A 192 18.91 5.69 2.93
N PRO A 193 19.26 6.78 2.21
CA PRO A 193 18.34 7.50 1.35
C PRO A 193 17.93 6.68 0.13
N VAL A 194 16.69 6.87 -0.31
CA VAL A 194 16.22 6.39 -1.62
C VAL A 194 16.73 7.36 -2.68
N ILE A 195 17.53 6.85 -3.62
CA ILE A 195 18.16 7.62 -4.69
C ILE A 195 17.45 7.31 -6.00
N ILE A 196 17.00 8.34 -6.70
CA ILE A 196 16.46 8.27 -8.05
C ILE A 196 17.30 9.17 -8.94
N ASN A 197 17.92 8.58 -9.98
CA ASN A 197 18.69 9.31 -10.96
C ASN A 197 17.99 9.26 -12.31
N PHE A 198 18.04 10.38 -13.03
CA PHE A 198 17.46 10.53 -14.37
C PHE A 198 18.55 10.94 -15.35
N ILE A 199 18.43 10.55 -16.61
CA ILE A 199 19.30 10.99 -17.70
C ILE A 199 18.45 11.83 -18.66
N PRO A 200 18.58 13.18 -18.66
CA PRO A 200 17.90 14.04 -19.63
C PRO A 200 18.33 13.74 -21.06
N ILE A 201 17.41 13.87 -22.03
CA ILE A 201 17.74 13.77 -23.46
C ILE A 201 18.55 15.00 -23.90
N ASP A 202 18.17 16.19 -23.42
CA ASP A 202 18.93 17.44 -23.60
C ASP A 202 19.42 17.96 -22.23
N PRO A 203 20.70 17.71 -21.88
CA PRO A 203 21.29 18.20 -20.63
C PRO A 203 21.35 19.74 -20.54
N SER A 204 21.43 20.45 -21.66
CA SER A 204 21.53 21.91 -21.66
C SER A 204 20.18 22.52 -21.28
N GLU A 205 19.11 22.04 -21.92
CA GLU A 205 17.73 22.41 -21.59
C GLU A 205 17.40 22.09 -20.13
N TYR A 206 17.80 20.90 -19.65
CA TYR A 206 17.62 20.52 -18.24
C TYR A 206 18.27 21.51 -17.28
N ASN A 207 19.54 21.88 -17.51
CA ASN A 207 20.26 22.78 -16.62
C ASN A 207 19.64 24.19 -16.60
N GLU A 208 19.21 24.70 -17.75
CA GLU A 208 18.49 25.98 -17.85
C GLU A 208 17.20 25.95 -17.03
N LYS A 209 16.36 24.93 -17.28
CA LYS A 209 15.08 24.77 -16.57
C LYS A 209 15.24 24.47 -15.08
N PHE A 210 16.35 23.83 -14.69
CA PHE A 210 16.67 23.59 -13.29
C PHE A 210 17.07 24.89 -12.58
N SER A 211 17.83 25.77 -13.24
CA SER A 211 18.07 27.12 -12.72
C SER A 211 16.75 27.88 -12.59
N ASP A 212 15.90 27.86 -13.62
CA ASP A 212 14.58 28.52 -13.58
C ASP A 212 13.68 28.02 -12.44
N LEU A 213 13.71 26.71 -12.14
CA LEU A 213 12.99 26.14 -10.99
C LEU A 213 13.50 26.72 -9.66
N ILE A 214 14.81 26.80 -9.49
CA ILE A 214 15.43 27.23 -8.23
C ILE A 214 15.33 28.76 -8.05
N ASP A 215 15.63 29.52 -9.11
CA ASP A 215 15.76 30.97 -9.07
C ASP A 215 14.40 31.66 -9.20
N HIS A 216 13.48 31.03 -9.92
CA HIS A 216 12.18 31.62 -10.25
C HIS A 216 10.95 30.79 -9.82
N GLY A 217 11.15 29.58 -9.28
CA GLY A 217 10.05 28.72 -8.88
C GLY A 217 9.23 28.19 -10.06
N GLN A 218 9.81 28.04 -11.25
CA GLN A 218 9.10 27.52 -12.40
C GLN A 218 9.14 26.00 -12.46
N THR A 219 8.01 25.36 -12.77
CA THR A 219 7.96 23.91 -13.00
C THR A 219 8.95 23.51 -14.10
N LEU A 220 9.87 22.60 -13.77
CA LEU A 220 10.75 21.98 -14.73
C LEU A 220 9.98 20.86 -15.44
N SER A 221 10.03 20.82 -16.76
CA SER A 221 9.55 19.71 -17.57
C SER A 221 10.55 19.43 -18.68
N CYS A 222 11.06 18.20 -18.79
CA CYS A 222 12.02 17.80 -19.82
C CYS A 222 11.92 16.31 -20.17
N ASP A 223 12.35 15.95 -21.38
CA ASP A 223 12.40 14.56 -21.80
C ASP A 223 13.62 13.83 -21.19
N ILE A 224 13.41 12.57 -20.81
CA ILE A 224 14.42 11.71 -20.19
C ILE A 224 14.61 10.41 -20.96
N ALA A 225 15.88 10.03 -21.13
CA ALA A 225 16.27 8.78 -21.78
C ALA A 225 16.26 7.57 -20.83
N LYS A 226 16.50 7.81 -19.53
CA LYS A 226 16.69 6.73 -18.55
C LYS A 226 16.36 7.18 -17.13
N VAL A 227 15.85 6.24 -16.32
CA VAL A 227 15.75 6.36 -14.86
C VAL A 227 16.49 5.17 -14.22
N THR A 228 17.19 5.41 -13.12
CA THR A 228 17.85 4.36 -12.32
C THR A 228 17.69 4.65 -10.83
N THR A 229 17.64 3.60 -10.01
CA THR A 229 17.44 3.76 -8.57
C THR A 229 18.36 2.85 -7.75
N ASN A 230 18.45 3.10 -6.44
CA ASN A 230 19.01 2.16 -5.47
C ASN A 230 17.93 1.31 -4.77
N SER A 231 16.71 1.26 -5.34
CA SER A 231 15.55 0.64 -4.72
C SER A 231 14.97 -0.44 -5.63
N LEU A 232 15.04 -1.70 -5.19
CA LEU A 232 14.39 -2.81 -5.89
C LEU A 232 12.88 -2.61 -6.03
N GLY A 233 12.26 -1.90 -5.07
CA GLY A 233 10.85 -1.52 -5.14
C GLY A 233 10.57 -0.58 -6.31
N LEU A 234 11.34 0.50 -6.46
CA LEU A 234 11.20 1.44 -7.57
C LEU A 234 11.56 0.82 -8.92
N ASP A 235 12.62 0.01 -8.97
CA ASP A 235 13.02 -0.69 -10.20
C ASP A 235 11.93 -1.65 -10.72
N SER A 236 11.04 -2.11 -9.83
CA SER A 236 9.90 -2.97 -10.21
C SER A 236 8.74 -2.21 -10.86
N ILE A 237 8.65 -0.89 -10.66
CA ILE A 237 7.56 -0.05 -11.20
C ILE A 237 8.03 0.91 -12.30
N PHE A 238 9.31 1.30 -12.30
CA PHE A 238 9.84 2.15 -13.35
C PHE A 238 10.04 1.38 -14.65
N PRO A 239 9.68 1.99 -15.80
CA PRO A 239 9.82 1.35 -17.10
C PRO A 239 11.30 1.12 -17.42
N GLN A 240 11.64 -0.13 -17.74
CA GLN A 240 13.02 -0.54 -18.07
C GLN A 240 13.50 0.03 -19.43
N ASN A 241 12.56 0.29 -20.35
CA ASN A 241 12.83 0.88 -21.66
C ASN A 241 11.92 2.11 -21.86
N LEU A 242 12.45 3.29 -21.57
CA LEU A 242 11.75 4.57 -21.81
C LEU A 242 11.82 4.92 -23.30
N LYS A 243 10.67 5.25 -23.90
CA LYS A 243 10.58 5.78 -25.28
C LYS A 243 10.26 7.27 -25.29
N ASP A 244 9.37 7.68 -24.39
CA ASP A 244 8.71 8.98 -24.30
C ASP A 244 8.60 9.43 -22.83
N GLY A 245 9.69 9.26 -22.07
CA GLY A 245 9.73 9.62 -20.66
C GLY A 245 9.82 11.14 -20.46
N ILE A 246 8.95 11.69 -19.63
CA ILE A 246 8.96 13.11 -19.26
C ILE A 246 9.18 13.21 -17.75
N LEU A 247 10.17 14.00 -17.33
CA LEU A 247 10.40 14.38 -15.94
C LEU A 247 9.77 15.74 -15.68
N ILE A 248 8.86 15.80 -14.71
CA ILE A 248 8.25 17.04 -14.22
C ILE A 248 8.65 17.24 -12.76
N ILE A 249 9.22 18.39 -12.43
CA ILE A 249 9.55 18.79 -11.05
C ILE A 249 8.82 20.08 -10.74
N GLU A 250 7.93 20.03 -9.75
CA GLU A 250 7.12 21.17 -9.34
C GLU A 250 7.73 21.88 -8.10
N PRO A 251 7.61 23.22 -8.03
CA PRO A 251 7.99 23.99 -6.86
C PRO A 251 7.11 23.65 -5.64
N ASN A 252 7.73 23.34 -4.50
CA ASN A 252 7.03 23.14 -3.21
C ASN A 252 7.16 24.35 -2.25
N ASN A 253 7.86 25.40 -2.68
CA ASN A 253 8.01 26.69 -2.00
C ASN A 253 6.80 27.60 -2.25
N LYS A 254 5.61 27.09 -1.91
CA LYS A 254 4.33 27.77 -2.05
C LYS A 254 3.91 28.42 -0.73
N ARG A 255 3.30 29.60 -0.82
CA ARG A 255 2.72 30.35 0.30
C ARG A 255 1.37 30.90 -0.12
N THR A 256 0.39 30.90 0.76
CA THR A 256 -0.83 31.66 0.52
C THR A 256 -0.50 33.15 0.58
N ALA A 257 -0.93 33.91 -0.42
CA ALA A 257 -0.78 35.36 -0.44
C ALA A 257 -2.08 36.02 -0.87
N ILE A 258 -2.28 37.25 -0.38
CA ILE A 258 -3.35 38.14 -0.81
C ILE A 258 -2.69 39.29 -1.58
N VAL A 259 -3.10 39.49 -2.83
CA VAL A 259 -2.70 40.63 -3.66
C VAL A 259 -3.87 41.58 -3.77
N GLU A 260 -3.70 42.81 -3.29
CA GLU A 260 -4.72 43.86 -3.37
C GLU A 260 -4.36 44.89 -4.44
N ILE A 261 -5.36 45.23 -5.25
CA ILE A 261 -5.36 46.39 -6.14
C ILE A 261 -6.13 47.48 -5.41
N GLN A 262 -5.43 48.56 -5.08
CA GLN A 262 -5.97 49.71 -4.37
C GLN A 262 -6.03 50.92 -5.32
N ASP A 263 -6.92 51.86 -5.03
CA ASP A 263 -6.91 53.18 -5.66
C ASP A 263 -5.85 54.11 -5.05
N GLU A 264 -5.82 55.37 -5.51
CA GLU A 264 -4.87 56.37 -5.01
C GLU A 264 -5.13 56.78 -3.54
N GLU A 265 -6.33 56.54 -3.02
CA GLU A 265 -6.72 56.83 -1.64
C GLU A 265 -6.41 55.65 -0.69
N GLY A 266 -6.02 54.50 -1.24
CA GLY A 266 -5.69 53.28 -0.50
C GLY A 266 -6.90 52.35 -0.28
N GLU A 267 -8.04 52.62 -0.92
CA GLU A 267 -9.22 51.77 -0.83
C GLU A 267 -9.06 50.56 -1.77
N THR A 268 -9.34 49.36 -1.24
CA THR A 268 -9.18 48.11 -2.01
C THR A 268 -10.29 47.96 -3.04
N LEU A 269 -9.93 48.13 -4.32
CA LEU A 269 -10.79 47.89 -5.47
C LEU A 269 -11.03 46.39 -5.68
N MET A 270 -9.97 45.59 -5.47
CA MET A 270 -10.01 44.15 -5.66
C MET A 270 -8.89 43.45 -4.91
N SER A 271 -9.16 42.25 -4.39
CA SER A 271 -8.15 41.35 -3.85
C SER A 271 -8.05 40.07 -4.68
N PHE A 272 -6.94 39.35 -4.60
CA PHE A 272 -6.75 37.99 -5.11
C PHE A 272 -6.09 37.17 -4.01
N GLU A 273 -6.61 35.98 -3.73
CA GLU A 273 -6.05 35.09 -2.71
C GLU A 273 -5.70 33.76 -3.37
N ASP A 274 -4.42 33.43 -3.41
CA ASP A 274 -3.92 32.23 -4.10
C ASP A 274 -2.47 31.88 -3.68
N GLU A 275 -1.88 30.88 -4.33
CA GLU A 275 -0.50 30.47 -4.12
C GLU A 275 0.51 31.46 -4.75
N LEU A 276 1.34 32.04 -3.90
CA LEU A 276 2.59 32.71 -4.21
C LEU A 276 3.72 31.69 -4.25
N ILE A 277 4.44 31.66 -5.36
CA ILE A 277 5.61 30.81 -5.58
C ILE A 277 6.87 31.66 -5.40
N LEU A 278 7.78 31.21 -4.54
CA LEU A 278 8.96 31.99 -4.12
C LEU A 278 10.27 31.36 -4.63
N GLY A 279 10.81 31.82 -5.75
CA GLY A 279 12.18 31.47 -6.18
C GLY A 279 13.25 32.17 -5.33
N LYS A 280 14.54 31.90 -5.57
CA LYS A 280 15.64 32.61 -4.90
C LYS A 280 15.76 34.07 -5.32
N GLU A 281 15.51 34.37 -6.58
CA GLU A 281 15.70 35.70 -7.16
C GLU A 281 14.39 36.44 -7.41
N THR A 282 13.33 35.67 -7.66
CA THR A 282 12.02 36.22 -8.02
C THR A 282 10.87 35.48 -7.39
N PHE A 283 9.71 36.12 -7.33
CA PHE A 283 8.44 35.49 -6.99
C PHE A 283 7.42 35.60 -8.13
N SER A 284 6.46 34.67 -8.12
CA SER A 284 5.34 34.65 -9.07
C SER A 284 4.04 34.35 -8.34
N PHE A 285 2.95 34.95 -8.78
CA PHE A 285 1.61 34.72 -8.25
C PHE A 285 0.62 34.72 -9.42
N SER A 286 -0.30 33.77 -9.40
CA SER A 286 -1.37 33.68 -10.39
C SER A 286 -2.66 33.33 -9.69
N SER A 287 -3.72 34.06 -9.99
CA SER A 287 -5.05 33.81 -9.42
C SER A 287 -6.13 34.04 -10.45
N MET A 288 -7.24 33.32 -10.28
CA MET A 288 -8.43 33.46 -11.14
C MET A 288 -9.67 33.72 -10.28
N LYS A 289 -10.46 34.72 -10.66
CA LYS A 289 -11.72 35.07 -10.00
C LYS A 289 -12.91 34.95 -10.94
N TYR A 290 -14.08 34.79 -10.32
CA TYR A 290 -15.38 34.74 -11.01
C TYR A 290 -15.44 33.68 -12.13
N ASN A 291 -15.09 32.43 -11.79
CA ASN A 291 -15.13 31.32 -12.74
C ASN A 291 -14.34 31.59 -14.03
N HIS A 292 -13.07 31.95 -13.85
CA HIS A 292 -12.11 32.26 -14.92
C HIS A 292 -12.44 33.51 -15.77
N LEU A 293 -13.41 34.35 -15.38
CA LEU A 293 -13.63 35.64 -16.05
C LEU A 293 -12.41 36.54 -15.92
N LEU A 294 -11.81 36.54 -14.73
CA LEU A 294 -10.69 37.42 -14.43
C LEU A 294 -9.49 36.55 -14.08
N SER A 295 -8.36 36.79 -14.73
CA SER A 295 -7.08 36.19 -14.38
C SER A 295 -6.07 37.28 -14.08
N PHE A 296 -5.43 37.17 -12.92
CA PHE A 296 -4.35 38.03 -12.48
C PHE A 296 -3.08 37.20 -12.44
N LYS A 297 -2.01 37.72 -13.04
CA LYS A 297 -0.70 37.07 -13.03
C LYS A 297 0.40 38.10 -12.84
N ILE A 298 1.25 37.85 -11.85
CA ILE A 298 2.58 38.46 -11.76
C ILE A 298 3.62 37.36 -11.90
N ASN A 299 4.62 37.59 -12.74
CA ASN A 299 5.55 36.54 -13.16
C ASN A 299 7.00 37.01 -13.06
N LYS A 300 7.83 36.23 -12.37
CA LYS A 300 9.26 36.47 -12.15
C LYS A 300 9.57 37.87 -11.60
N ILE A 301 8.78 38.39 -10.66
CA ILE A 301 9.04 39.70 -10.04
C ILE A 301 10.31 39.64 -9.18
N PRO A 302 11.32 40.51 -9.37
CA PRO A 302 12.61 40.36 -8.74
C PRO A 302 12.62 41.03 -7.37
N TYR A 303 13.24 40.39 -6.38
CA TYR A 303 13.35 40.98 -5.04
C TYR A 303 14.21 42.25 -5.02
N SER A 304 15.09 42.42 -6.01
CA SER A 304 15.93 43.61 -6.16
C SER A 304 15.15 44.89 -6.47
N GLY A 305 13.87 44.78 -6.83
CA GLY A 305 13.04 45.92 -7.23
C GLY A 305 13.39 46.46 -8.63
N GLN A 306 14.18 45.72 -9.42
CA GLN A 306 14.46 46.08 -10.81
C GLN A 306 13.15 46.08 -11.61
N PRO A 307 12.93 47.08 -12.48
CA PRO A 307 11.73 47.14 -13.30
C PRO A 307 11.69 45.96 -14.29
N ILE A 308 10.52 45.32 -14.40
CA ILE A 308 10.29 44.23 -15.35
C ILE A 308 9.31 44.67 -16.43
N LYS A 309 9.62 44.27 -17.66
CA LYS A 309 8.70 44.36 -18.80
C LYS A 309 7.77 43.15 -18.80
N ASP A 310 6.46 43.38 -18.92
CA ASP A 310 5.42 42.33 -19.01
C ASP A 310 5.33 41.40 -17.77
N GLY A 311 5.82 41.87 -16.61
CA GLY A 311 5.79 41.11 -15.36
C GLY A 311 4.42 41.09 -14.67
N PHE A 312 3.46 41.88 -15.16
CA PHE A 312 2.11 42.03 -14.64
C PHE A 312 1.11 41.83 -15.77
N ASN A 313 0.09 41.02 -15.54
CA ASN A 313 -1.03 40.85 -16.45
C ASN A 313 -2.35 40.73 -15.66
N LEU A 314 -3.34 41.52 -16.09
CA LEU A 314 -4.73 41.42 -15.67
C LEU A 314 -5.60 41.23 -16.92
N ASP A 315 -6.11 40.02 -17.09
CA ASP A 315 -6.85 39.58 -18.27
C ASP A 315 -8.33 39.35 -17.95
N LEU A 316 -9.20 39.77 -18.86
CA LEU A 316 -10.65 39.54 -18.82
C LEU A 316 -11.07 38.55 -19.92
N ASN A 317 -11.50 37.35 -19.53
CA ASN A 317 -11.97 36.32 -20.44
C ASN A 317 -13.50 36.26 -20.52
N PHE A 318 -14.06 37.04 -21.44
CA PHE A 318 -15.51 37.08 -21.69
C PHE A 318 -16.04 35.87 -22.46
N GLN A 319 -15.20 35.03 -23.08
CA GLN A 319 -15.66 33.91 -23.91
C GLN A 319 -16.48 32.89 -23.12
N LEU A 320 -16.15 32.69 -21.83
CA LEU A 320 -16.89 31.80 -20.94
C LEU A 320 -18.22 32.39 -20.46
N TRP A 321 -18.46 33.67 -20.73
CA TRP A 321 -19.60 34.47 -20.31
C TRP A 321 -20.50 34.91 -21.47
N ASP A 322 -20.05 34.73 -22.71
CA ASP A 322 -20.85 34.95 -23.90
C ASP A 322 -22.16 34.15 -23.84
N ASN A 323 -23.26 34.85 -24.08
CA ASN A 323 -24.63 34.33 -24.04
C ASN A 323 -25.06 33.70 -22.68
N LYS A 324 -24.33 33.93 -21.59
CA LYS A 324 -24.77 33.54 -20.24
C LYS A 324 -25.60 34.64 -19.60
N ASN A 325 -26.69 34.23 -18.95
CA ASN A 325 -27.55 35.17 -18.23
C ASN A 325 -26.85 35.62 -16.94
N LEU A 326 -26.52 36.91 -16.86
CA LEU A 326 -25.82 37.51 -15.72
C LEU A 326 -26.54 37.27 -14.38
N SER A 327 -27.88 37.23 -14.39
CA SER A 327 -28.68 36.98 -13.18
C SER A 327 -28.64 35.54 -12.65
N LYS A 328 -28.04 34.61 -13.41
CA LYS A 328 -27.89 33.19 -13.05
C LYS A 328 -26.46 32.81 -12.68
N LEU A 329 -25.57 33.80 -12.57
CA LEU A 329 -24.19 33.56 -12.19
C LEU A 329 -24.11 33.28 -10.67
N PRO A 330 -23.34 32.26 -10.24
CA PRO A 330 -23.35 31.81 -8.84
C PRO A 330 -22.87 32.84 -7.81
N TRP A 331 -22.28 33.97 -8.25
CA TRP A 331 -21.51 34.89 -7.42
C TRP A 331 -22.05 36.32 -7.39
N GLN A 332 -23.22 36.60 -7.97
CA GLN A 332 -23.99 37.78 -7.55
C GLN A 332 -24.63 37.46 -6.19
N SER A 333 -23.81 37.36 -5.14
CA SER A 333 -24.32 37.62 -3.80
C SER A 333 -24.83 39.05 -3.81
N LYS A 334 -26.14 39.19 -3.67
CA LYS A 334 -26.90 40.44 -3.53
C LYS A 334 -26.04 41.53 -2.88
N THR A 335 -25.72 42.57 -3.65
CA THR A 335 -25.48 43.91 -3.10
C THR A 335 -26.65 44.34 -2.23
#